data_AF-A0A7W0JZL5-F1
#
_entry.id   AF-A0A7W0JZL5-F1
#
_cell.length_a   1.000
_cell.length_b   1.000
_cell.length_c   1.000
_cell.angle_alpha   90.00
_cell.angle_beta   90.00
_cell.angle_gamma   90.00
#
_symmetry.space_group_name_H-M   'P 1'
#
loop_
_entity.id
_entity.type
_entity.pdbx_description
1 polymer ?
#
loop_
_entity_poly.entity_id
_entity_poly.type
_entity_poly.pdbx_seq_one_letter_code
_entity_poly.pdbx_strand_id
1 'polypeptide(L)'
;MKKELRPVHDIVTCDVCGRTILKGERAESYLAPGGHRHQVCDLCSLRAQHEGWIRESAAGDMPTGLPRSEPRRGVLSRLRRRRGPEPAPADAEMGEHEATYGADTGA
;
A
#
# COMPACT_ATOMS: atom_id res chain seq x y z
N MET A 1 -24.06 9.31 22.71
CA MET A 1 -24.26 9.84 21.34
C MET A 1 -24.28 8.68 20.35
N LYS A 2 -25.23 8.66 19.41
CA LYS A 2 -25.28 7.66 18.33
C LYS A 2 -24.36 8.15 17.19
N LYS A 3 -23.41 7.35 16.73
CA LYS A 3 -22.60 7.67 15.54
C LYS A 3 -23.29 7.07 14.33
N GLU A 4 -23.75 7.92 13.42
CA GLU A 4 -24.30 7.51 12.14
C GLU A 4 -23.17 7.41 11.10
N LEU A 5 -23.12 6.29 10.38
CA LEU A 5 -22.24 6.14 9.23
C LEU A 5 -22.98 6.69 8.00
N ARG A 6 -22.42 7.74 7.38
CA ARG A 6 -22.87 8.25 6.09
C ARG A 6 -21.86 7.84 5.02
N PRO A 7 -22.19 6.90 4.13
CA PRO A 7 -21.28 6.53 3.06
C PRO A 7 -21.19 7.67 2.04
N VAL A 8 -19.99 8.24 1.89
CA VAL A 8 -19.68 9.16 0.79
C VAL A 8 -19.26 8.32 -0.41
N HIS A 9 -19.81 8.64 -1.58
CA HIS A 9 -19.44 7.98 -2.83
C HIS A 9 -18.92 9.04 -3.79
N ASP A 10 -17.65 8.94 -4.15
CA ASP A 10 -17.06 9.81 -5.16
C ASP A 10 -17.43 9.29 -6.54
N ILE A 11 -17.94 10.18 -7.39
CA ILE A 11 -18.21 9.88 -8.79
C ILE A 11 -16.92 10.11 -9.56
N VAL A 12 -16.28 9.03 -10.00
CA VAL A 12 -15.02 9.10 -10.77
C VAL A 12 -15.33 8.82 -12.24
N THR A 13 -14.75 9.60 -13.15
CA THR A 13 -14.87 9.42 -14.60
C THR A 13 -13.52 9.05 -15.20
N CYS A 14 -13.53 8.21 -16.23
CA CYS A 14 -12.33 7.88 -16.99
C CYS A 14 -11.99 9.03 -17.94
N ASP A 15 -10.79 9.58 -17.85
CA ASP A 15 -10.36 10.70 -18.69
C ASP A 15 -10.13 10.32 -20.16
N VAL A 16 -10.02 9.02 -20.46
CA VAL A 16 -9.80 8.51 -21.82
C VAL A 16 -11.13 8.29 -22.58
N CYS A 17 -12.15 7.74 -21.92
CA CYS A 17 -13.42 7.39 -22.57
C CYS A 17 -14.64 8.14 -22.03
N GLY A 18 -14.50 8.93 -20.97
CA GLY A 18 -15.56 9.75 -20.36
C GLY A 18 -16.59 8.97 -19.54
N ARG A 19 -16.53 7.63 -19.48
CA ARG A 19 -17.47 6.83 -18.70
C ARG A 19 -17.22 6.99 -17.21
N THR A 20 -18.29 6.99 -16.42
CA THR A 20 -18.20 6.84 -14.96
C THR A 20 -17.66 5.46 -14.61
N ILE A 21 -16.65 5.43 -13.75
CA ILE A 21 -16.08 4.19 -13.22
C ILE A 21 -17.03 3.68 -12.14
N LEU A 22 -17.52 2.45 -12.32
CA LEU A 22 -18.49 1.87 -11.41
C LEU A 22 -17.82 1.38 -10.11
N LYS A 23 -18.62 1.19 -9.05
CA LYS A 23 -18.10 0.57 -7.83
C LYS A 23 -17.62 -0.84 -8.14
N GLY A 24 -16.41 -1.15 -7.68
CA GLY A 24 -15.74 -2.43 -7.93
C GLY A 24 -14.96 -2.48 -9.23
N GLU A 25 -15.12 -1.49 -10.13
CA GLU A 25 -14.22 -1.31 -11.25
C GLU A 25 -12.91 -0.67 -10.76
N ARG A 26 -11.77 -1.14 -11.27
CA ARG A 26 -10.47 -0.56 -10.92
C ARG A 26 -10.25 0.73 -11.70
N ALA A 27 -10.09 1.82 -10.95
CA ALA A 27 -9.56 3.08 -11.45
C ALA A 27 -8.06 3.15 -11.14
N GLU A 28 -7.26 3.48 -12.13
CA GLU A 28 -5.82 3.67 -11.97
C GLU A 28 -5.39 5.07 -12.34
N SER A 29 -4.44 5.61 -11.58
CA SER A 29 -3.92 6.95 -11.78
C SER A 29 -2.74 6.95 -12.76
N TYR A 30 -2.81 7.84 -13.74
CA TYR A 30 -1.81 8.03 -14.78
C TYR A 30 -1.32 9.48 -14.79
N LEU A 31 -0.06 9.68 -15.16
CA LEU A 31 0.54 10.98 -15.42
C LEU A 31 0.63 11.20 -16.92
N ALA A 32 -0.08 12.21 -17.42
CA ALA A 32 0.05 12.64 -18.81
C ALA A 32 1.37 13.40 -19.03
N PRO A 33 1.86 13.48 -20.28
CA PRO A 33 2.94 14.40 -20.66
C PRO A 33 2.55 15.85 -20.30
N GLY A 34 3.11 16.38 -19.22
CA GLY A 34 2.67 17.63 -18.60
C GLY A 34 2.45 17.54 -17.09
N GLY A 35 2.48 16.33 -16.52
CA GLY A 35 2.42 16.10 -15.07
C GLY A 35 1.01 16.15 -14.49
N HIS A 36 -0.02 16.24 -15.33
CA HIS A 36 -1.41 16.15 -14.88
C HIS A 36 -1.78 14.71 -14.55
N ARG A 37 -2.45 14.53 -13.42
CA ARG A 37 -2.95 13.23 -12.96
C ARG A 37 -4.32 12.97 -13.57
N HIS A 38 -4.48 11.79 -14.14
CA HIS A 38 -5.71 11.34 -14.78
C HIS A 38 -6.18 10.01 -14.19
N GLN A 39 -7.49 9.81 -14.12
CA GLN A 39 -8.09 8.54 -13.74
C GLN A 39 -8.46 7.76 -14.99
N VAL A 40 -8.00 6.51 -15.07
CA VAL A 40 -8.21 5.64 -16.22
C VAL A 40 -8.85 4.34 -15.76
N CYS A 41 -9.94 3.95 -16.41
CA CYS A 41 -10.55 2.65 -16.16
C CYS A 41 -9.69 1.52 -16.74
N ASP A 42 -9.86 0.31 -16.21
CA ASP A 42 -9.07 -0.87 -16.61
C ASP A 42 -9.06 -1.12 -18.12
N LEU A 43 -10.21 -0.85 -18.77
CA LEU A 43 -10.41 -1.01 -20.21
C LEU A 43 -9.63 0.00 -21.06
N CYS A 44 -9.24 1.15 -20.51
CA CYS A 44 -8.53 2.21 -21.22
C CYS A 44 -7.02 2.23 -20.93
N SER A 45 -6.52 1.27 -20.16
CA SER A 45 -5.11 1.20 -19.75
C SER A 45 -4.13 1.15 -20.94
N LEU A 46 -4.42 0.36 -21.97
CA LEU A 46 -3.57 0.29 -23.17
C LEU A 46 -3.58 1.59 -23.96
N ARG A 47 -4.75 2.23 -24.08
CA ARG A 47 -4.89 3.51 -24.79
C ARG A 47 -4.14 4.64 -24.08
N ALA A 48 -4.23 4.73 -22.75
CA ALA A 48 -3.45 5.68 -21.96
C ALA A 48 -1.93 5.50 -22.18
N GLN A 49 -1.46 4.25 -22.21
CA GLN A 49 -0.05 3.95 -22.50
C GLN A 49 0.37 4.37 -23.92
N HIS A 50 -0.49 4.17 -24.91
CA HIS A 50 -0.24 4.61 -26.29
C HIS A 50 -0.20 6.15 -26.42
N GLU A 51 -0.93 6.86 -25.57
CA GLU A 51 -0.87 8.32 -25.44
C GLU A 51 0.36 8.79 -24.65
N GLY A 52 1.25 7.87 -24.25
CA GLY A 52 2.48 8.14 -23.53
C GLY A 52 2.27 8.45 -22.04
N TRP A 53 1.10 8.10 -21.48
CA TRP A 53 0.84 8.33 -20.07
C TRP A 53 1.53 7.27 -19.22
N ILE A 54 2.10 7.71 -18.08
CA ILE A 54 2.84 6.85 -17.17
C ILE A 54 1.93 6.45 -16.01
N ARG A 55 1.74 5.15 -15.82
CA ARG A 55 0.96 4.61 -14.69
C ARG A 55 1.70 4.91 -13.38
N GLU A 56 1.06 5.56 -12.42
CA GLU A 56 1.71 6.00 -11.18
C GLU A 56 2.18 4.83 -10.31
N SER A 57 1.47 3.71 -10.33
CA SER A 57 1.89 2.50 -9.61
C SER A 57 3.17 1.87 -10.18
N ALA A 58 3.41 2.02 -11.49
CA ALA A 58 4.68 1.61 -12.13
C ALA A 58 5.81 2.61 -11.87
N ALA A 59 5.49 3.89 -11.64
CA ALA A 59 6.47 4.89 -11.20
C ALA A 59 6.91 4.71 -9.73
N GLY A 60 6.24 3.84 -8.97
CA GLY A 60 6.48 3.58 -7.56
C GLY A 60 7.69 2.72 -7.21
N ASP A 61 8.44 2.19 -8.19
CA ASP A 61 9.77 1.61 -7.91
C ASP A 61 10.84 2.70 -7.66
N MET A 62 10.46 3.98 -7.78
CA MET A 62 11.22 5.10 -7.27
C MET A 62 10.49 5.71 -6.05
N PRO A 63 11.08 5.68 -4.84
CA PRO A 63 10.44 6.16 -3.62
C PRO A 63 10.43 7.68 -3.60
N THR A 64 9.50 8.30 -4.32
CA THR A 64 9.30 9.75 -4.27
C THR A 64 7.87 10.06 -3.88
N GLY A 65 7.65 10.15 -2.56
CA GLY A 65 6.39 10.58 -1.98
C GLY A 65 6.20 10.00 -0.60
N LEU A 66 6.70 10.70 0.42
CA LEU A 66 6.49 10.38 1.83
C LEU A 66 5.00 10.04 2.08
N PRO A 67 4.68 8.91 2.73
CA PRO A 67 3.32 8.65 3.18
C PRO A 67 2.91 9.80 4.10
N ARG A 68 1.81 10.47 3.75
CA ARG A 68 1.19 11.52 4.59
C ARG A 68 1.09 10.97 6.01
N SER A 69 1.92 11.49 6.92
CA SER A 69 1.87 11.13 8.33
C SER A 69 0.53 11.57 8.90
N GLU A 70 -0.41 10.63 9.03
CA GLU A 70 -1.44 10.74 10.04
C GLU A 70 -0.84 10.22 11.36
N PRO A 71 -0.58 11.09 12.36
CA PRO A 71 -0.16 10.64 13.66
C PRO A 71 -1.35 9.96 14.34
N ARG A 72 -1.47 8.63 14.18
CA ARG A 72 -2.32 7.82 15.05
C ARG A 72 -1.74 7.90 16.46
N ARG A 73 -2.20 8.86 17.26
CA ARG A 73 -1.99 8.89 18.71
C ARG A 73 -2.59 7.62 19.30
N GLY A 74 -1.77 6.59 19.43
CA GLY A 74 -2.13 5.36 20.12
C GLY A 74 -2.34 5.63 21.61
N VAL A 75 -3.52 5.30 22.12
CA VAL A 75 -3.87 5.36 23.55
C VAL A 75 -3.00 4.42 24.42
N LEU A 76 -2.18 3.56 23.80
CA LEU A 76 -1.26 2.64 24.47
C LEU A 76 0.12 3.24 24.83
N SER A 77 0.42 4.49 24.43
CA SER A 77 1.70 5.14 24.78
C SER A 77 1.85 5.47 26.28
N ARG A 78 0.81 5.31 27.10
CA ARG A 78 0.89 5.59 28.55
C ARG A 78 1.34 4.39 29.40
N LEU A 79 1.28 3.17 28.88
CA LEU A 79 1.63 1.97 29.67
C LEU A 79 3.13 1.61 29.59
N ARG A 80 3.87 2.14 28.61
CA ARG A 80 5.32 1.90 28.46
C ARG A 80 6.22 2.93 29.15
N ARG A 81 5.68 3.80 30.01
CA ARG A 81 6.47 4.78 30.78
C ARG A 81 6.84 4.33 32.20
N ARG A 82 6.48 3.10 32.58
CA ARG A 82 6.73 2.54 33.92
C ARG A 82 7.75 1.40 33.97
N ARG A 83 8.52 1.18 32.89
CA ARG A 83 9.60 0.20 32.90
C ARG A 83 10.80 0.69 32.11
N GLY A 84 11.68 1.37 32.81
CA GLY A 84 13.10 1.41 32.52
C GLY A 84 13.84 1.63 33.85
N PRO A 85 15.16 1.48 33.91
CA PRO A 85 16.03 0.54 33.19
C PRO A 85 16.84 -0.33 34.18
N GLU A 86 17.38 -1.47 33.76
CA GLU A 86 18.53 -2.09 34.45
C GLU A 86 19.53 -2.59 33.40
N PRO A 87 20.84 -2.27 33.52
CA PRO A 87 21.85 -2.51 32.48
C PRO A 87 22.41 -3.95 32.48
N ALA A 88 23.00 -4.31 31.32
CA ALA A 88 23.52 -5.62 30.87
C ALA A 88 24.62 -6.26 31.75
N PRO A 89 24.98 -7.54 31.51
CA PRO A 89 25.95 -7.93 30.46
C PRO A 89 25.47 -9.12 29.59
N ALA A 90 25.72 -9.14 28.27
CA ALA A 90 26.87 -9.76 27.60
C ALA A 90 27.11 -11.21 28.04
N ASP A 91 26.85 -12.18 27.14
CA ASP A 91 27.73 -13.32 26.81
C ASP A 91 27.15 -14.10 25.62
N ALA A 92 28.05 -14.71 24.85
CA ALA A 92 27.85 -15.46 23.61
C ALA A 92 26.84 -16.62 23.75
N GLU A 93 26.39 -17.24 22.65
CA GLU A 93 26.74 -18.63 22.26
C GLU A 93 26.14 -18.92 20.86
N MET A 94 27.02 -19.38 19.97
CA MET A 94 26.72 -19.92 18.64
C MET A 94 26.25 -21.38 18.76
N GLY A 95 25.35 -21.80 17.88
CA GLY A 95 24.95 -23.21 17.69
C GLY A 95 23.43 -23.30 17.57
N GLU A 96 22.82 -24.01 16.64
CA GLU A 96 23.30 -24.82 15.54
C GLU A 96 22.06 -25.08 14.65
N HIS A 97 22.15 -24.66 13.39
CA HIS A 97 21.64 -25.41 12.24
C HIS A 97 21.71 -26.92 12.46
N GLU A 98 20.56 -27.62 12.43
CA GLU A 98 20.19 -28.59 11.39
C GLU A 98 18.95 -29.42 11.81
N ALA A 99 18.39 -30.13 10.82
CA ALA A 99 17.45 -31.25 10.88
C ALA A 99 15.97 -30.87 10.64
N THR A 100 15.26 -31.39 9.63
CA THR A 100 15.53 -32.45 8.64
C THR A 100 14.49 -32.31 7.52
N TYR A 101 14.94 -32.39 6.26
CA TYR A 101 14.05 -32.57 5.11
C TYR A 101 13.82 -34.05 4.85
N GLY A 102 12.57 -34.41 4.55
CA GLY A 102 12.18 -35.39 3.53
C GLY A 102 12.41 -36.88 3.82
N ALA A 103 11.34 -37.59 4.15
CA ALA A 103 11.25 -39.03 3.88
C ALA A 103 9.77 -39.44 3.69
N ASP A 104 9.23 -39.19 2.50
CA ASP A 104 8.06 -39.90 1.98
C ASP A 104 8.36 -40.44 0.58
N THR A 105 8.90 -41.66 0.51
CA THR A 105 8.87 -42.47 -0.71
C THR A 105 8.62 -43.92 -0.36
N GLY A 106 7.39 -44.36 -0.61
CA GLY A 106 7.03 -45.60 -1.29
C GLY A 106 7.37 -46.96 -0.66
N ALA A 107 6.34 -47.71 -0.27
CA ALA A 107 6.09 -49.10 -0.68
C ALA A 107 4.65 -49.50 -0.31
#